data_AF-A0A918U955-F1
#
_entry.id   AF-A0A918U955-F1
#
_cell.length_a   1.000
_cell.length_b   1.000
_cell.length_c   1.000
_cell.angle_alpha   90.00
_cell.angle_beta   90.00
_cell.angle_gamma   90.00
#
_symmetry.space_group_name_H-M   'P 1'
#
loop_
_entity.id
_entity.type
_entity.pdbx_description
1 polymer ?
#
loop_
_entity_poly.entity_id
_entity_poly.type
_entity_poly.pdbx_seq_one_letter_code
_entity_poly.pdbx_strand_id
1 'polypeptide(L)'
;MLVHPSGIDLSSRALHHLCGLLAGHRRRIGSRWRHLTCGRQALLVLAYLRCGDPYARLTTGFRIGIATVYRYIREAVDLLAPLTPTLSRPWTRPAGRRT
;
A
#
# COMPACT_ATOMS: atom_id res chain seq x y z
N MET A 1 -8.58 10.67 15.12
CA MET A 1 -7.22 10.24 15.47
C MET A 1 -7.20 8.70 15.46
N LEU A 2 -6.88 8.08 14.32
CA LEU A 2 -6.81 6.62 14.19
C LEU A 2 -5.34 6.22 14.36
N VAL A 3 -4.94 5.96 15.61
CA VAL A 3 -3.59 5.56 15.95
C VAL A 3 -3.49 4.05 15.77
N HIS A 4 -2.69 3.62 14.78
CA HIS A 4 -2.19 2.25 14.74
C HIS A 4 -1.19 2.10 15.90
N PRO A 5 -1.21 1.01 16.68
CA PRO A 5 -0.42 0.87 17.91
C PRO A 5 1.10 0.75 17.70
N SER A 6 1.58 0.87 16.46
CA SER A 6 2.98 1.04 16.13
C SER A 6 3.15 2.50 15.70
N GLY A 7 3.73 3.33 16.57
CA GLY A 7 3.97 4.77 16.40
C GLY A 7 4.86 5.10 15.20
N ILE A 8 4.33 4.85 14.01
CA ILE A 8 4.92 5.18 12.73
C ILE A 8 4.14 6.40 12.26
N ASP A 9 4.86 7.49 12.03
CA ASP A 9 4.33 8.65 11.31
C ASP A 9 4.05 8.22 9.86
N LEU A 10 3.00 7.41 9.68
CA LEU A 10 2.42 7.14 8.39
C LEU A 10 1.96 8.49 7.88
N SER A 11 2.75 9.06 6.96
CA SER A 11 2.46 10.39 6.41
C SER A 11 0.99 10.45 6.06
N SER A 12 0.25 11.32 6.77
CA SER A 12 -1.19 11.49 6.55
C SER A 12 -1.47 11.75 5.07
N ARG A 13 -0.54 12.41 4.37
CA ARG A 13 -0.55 12.62 2.93
C ARG A 13 -0.56 11.32 2.12
N ALA A 14 0.30 10.35 2.44
CA ALA A 14 0.34 9.06 1.76
C ALA A 14 -0.94 8.26 1.98
N LEU A 15 -1.48 8.30 3.19
CA LEU A 15 -2.76 7.68 3.54
C LEU A 15 -3.93 8.30 2.77
N HIS A 16 -4.03 9.63 2.76
CA HIS A 16 -5.08 10.33 2.02
C HIS A 16 -4.97 10.10 0.51
N HIS A 17 -3.75 10.12 -0.03
CA HIS A 17 -3.50 9.85 -1.44
C HIS A 17 -3.96 8.45 -1.84
N LEU A 18 -3.53 7.41 -1.11
CA LEU A 18 -3.91 6.03 -1.39
C LEU A 18 -5.42 5.79 -1.18
N CYS A 19 -6.01 6.40 -0.15
CA CYS A 19 -7.46 6.36 0.06
C CYS A 19 -8.22 6.96 -1.15
N GLY A 20 -7.72 8.06 -1.72
CA GLY A 20 -8.27 8.68 -2.92
C GLY A 20 -8.20 7.76 -4.14
N LEU A 21 -7.05 7.12 -4.38
CA LEU A 21 -6.87 6.15 -5.46
C LEU A 21 -7.85 4.98 -5.33
N LEU A 22 -7.97 4.41 -4.13
CA LEU A 22 -8.89 3.31 -3.84
C LEU A 22 -10.35 3.73 -4.03
N ALA A 23 -10.73 4.93 -3.60
CA ALA A 23 -12.08 5.45 -3.80
C ALA A 23 -12.39 5.68 -5.29
N GLY A 24 -11.43 6.16 -6.08
CA GLY A 24 -11.54 6.26 -7.53
C GLY A 24 -11.70 4.90 -8.20
N HIS A 25 -10.84 3.94 -7.84
CA HIS A 25 -10.88 2.59 -8.36
C HIS A 25 -12.20 1.88 -8.05
N ARG A 26 -12.64 1.86 -6.79
CA ARG A 26 -13.91 1.23 -6.38
C ARG A 26 -15.12 1.80 -7.11
N ARG A 27 -15.14 3.12 -7.37
CA ARG A 27 -16.20 3.76 -8.19
C ARG A 27 -16.18 3.26 -9.63
N ARG A 28 -15.01 3.16 -10.26
CA ARG A 28 -14.87 2.66 -11.65
C ARG A 28 -15.35 1.22 -11.80
N ILE A 29 -15.00 0.34 -10.86
CA ILE A 29 -15.37 -1.09 -10.94
C ILE A 29 -16.73 -1.41 -10.31
N GLY A 30 -17.46 -0.41 -9.79
CA GLY A 30 -18.75 -0.61 -9.14
C GLY A 30 -18.71 -1.50 -7.89
N SER A 31 -17.64 -1.43 -7.09
CA SER A 31 -17.44 -2.36 -5.97
C SER A 31 -18.37 -2.04 -4.79
N ARG A 32 -19.54 -2.70 -4.74
CA ARG A 32 -20.59 -2.50 -3.74
C ARG A 32 -20.33 -3.15 -2.37
N TRP A 33 -19.53 -4.22 -2.30
CA TRP A 33 -19.33 -4.99 -1.06
C TRP A 33 -17.85 -5.13 -0.72
N ARG A 34 -17.40 -4.41 0.32
CA ARG A 34 -16.02 -4.47 0.84
C ARG A 34 -16.03 -4.44 2.36
N HIS A 35 -15.25 -5.32 2.97
CA HIS A 35 -15.17 -5.47 4.42
C HIS A 35 -14.52 -4.26 5.13
N LEU A 36 -13.62 -3.54 4.45
CA LEU A 36 -12.99 -2.33 4.99
C LEU A 36 -13.35 -1.09 4.16
N THR A 37 -13.43 0.06 4.84
CA THR A 37 -13.46 1.39 4.21
C THR A 37 -12.16 1.65 3.45
N CYS A 38 -12.16 2.56 2.48
CA CYS A 38 -10.95 2.91 1.73
C CYS A 38 -9.80 3.38 2.65
N GLY A 39 -10.12 4.12 3.71
CA GLY A 39 -9.13 4.55 4.70
C GLY A 39 -8.52 3.40 5.50
N ARG A 40 -9.33 2.43 5.94
CA ARG A 40 -8.81 1.24 6.65
C ARG A 40 -8.05 0.30 5.72
N GLN A 41 -8.46 0.19 4.46
CA GLN A 41 -7.68 -0.53 3.44
C GLN A 41 -6.33 0.17 3.19
N ALA A 42 -6.31 1.50 3.04
CA ALA A 42 -5.07 2.26 2.88
C ALA A 42 -4.13 2.10 4.08
N LEU A 43 -4.66 2.15 5.31
CA LEU A 43 -3.89 1.87 6.53
C LEU A 43 -3.27 0.48 6.53
N LEU A 44 -4.06 -0.55 6.21
CA LEU A 44 -3.58 -1.94 6.12
C LEU A 44 -2.42 -2.08 5.12
N VAL A 45 -2.58 -1.48 3.94
CA VAL A 45 -1.57 -1.54 2.89
C VAL A 45 -0.30 -0.80 3.30
N LEU A 46 -0.44 0.38 3.91
CA LEU A 46 0.72 1.13 4.38
C LEU A 46 1.43 0.41 5.53
N ALA A 47 0.70 -0.26 6.43
CA ALA A 47 1.30 -1.11 7.45
C ALA A 47 2.11 -2.27 6.83
N TYR A 48 1.60 -2.89 5.76
CA TYR A 48 2.34 -3.91 5.02
C TYR A 48 3.59 -3.34 4.32
N LEU A 49 3.45 -2.28 3.52
CA LEU A 49 4.53 -1.75 2.69
C LEU A 49 5.62 -1.03 3.50
N ARG A 50 5.25 -0.32 4.56
CA ARG A 50 6.18 0.52 5.34
C ARG A 50 6.77 -0.23 6.53
N CYS A 51 5.97 -1.06 7.19
CA CYS A 51 6.37 -1.75 8.42
C CYS A 51 6.79 -3.20 8.15
N GLY A 52 6.47 -3.75 6.98
CA GLY A 52 6.67 -5.17 6.71
C GLY A 52 5.82 -6.08 7.60
N ASP A 53 4.67 -5.58 8.09
CA ASP A 53 3.85 -6.36 9.02
C ASP A 53 3.39 -7.67 8.36
N PRO A 54 3.56 -8.82 9.02
CA PRO A 54 3.18 -10.11 8.47
C PRO A 54 1.66 -10.20 8.35
N TYR A 55 1.18 -10.99 7.36
CA TYR A 55 -0.26 -11.15 7.13
C TYR A 55 -1.03 -11.58 8.38
N ALA A 56 -0.45 -12.43 9.23
CA ALA A 56 -1.06 -12.85 10.49
C ALA A 56 -1.36 -11.68 11.45
N ARG A 57 -0.47 -10.68 11.52
CA ARG A 57 -0.69 -9.48 12.34
C ARG A 57 -1.78 -8.60 11.73
N LEU A 58 -1.82 -8.48 10.41
CA LEU A 58 -2.84 -7.72 9.69
C LEU A 58 -4.23 -8.37 9.81
N THR A 59 -4.33 -9.69 9.71
CA THR A 59 -5.61 -10.40 9.88
C THR A 59 -6.20 -10.16 11.27
N THR A 60 -5.36 -10.21 12.30
CA THR A 60 -5.77 -9.97 13.68
C THR A 60 -6.13 -8.49 13.91
N GLY A 61 -5.28 -7.56 13.49
CA GLY A 61 -5.49 -6.13 13.70
C GLY A 61 -6.69 -5.54 12.96
N PHE A 62 -6.99 -6.08 11.77
CA PHE A 62 -8.13 -5.62 10.96
C PHE A 62 -9.36 -6.54 11.04
N ARG A 63 -9.25 -7.67 11.75
CA ARG A 63 -10.30 -8.69 11.91
C ARG A 63 -10.89 -9.16 10.58
N ILE A 64 -10.01 -9.47 9.64
CA ILE A 64 -10.35 -9.97 8.29
C ILE A 64 -9.53 -11.21 7.95
N GLY A 65 -10.03 -12.04 7.05
CA GLY A 65 -9.32 -13.23 6.59
C GLY A 65 -8.10 -12.92 5.70
N ILE A 66 -7.15 -13.85 5.66
CA ILE A 66 -5.88 -13.71 4.93
C ILE A 66 -6.07 -13.43 3.43
N ALA A 67 -7.07 -14.07 2.81
CA ALA A 67 -7.42 -13.83 1.41
C ALA A 67 -7.86 -12.38 1.17
N THR A 68 -8.53 -11.75 2.14
CA THR A 68 -8.92 -10.34 2.04
C THR A 68 -7.73 -9.41 2.22
N VAL A 69 -6.81 -9.72 3.13
CA VAL A 69 -5.53 -8.99 3.29
C VAL A 69 -4.76 -9.02 1.97
N TYR A 70 -4.55 -10.22 1.41
CA TYR A 70 -3.83 -10.39 0.14
C TYR A 70 -4.49 -9.62 -1.01
N ARG A 71 -5.82 -9.75 -1.17
CA ARG A 71 -6.58 -9.00 -2.19
C ARG A 71 -6.39 -7.49 -2.05
N TYR A 72 -6.46 -6.97 -0.83
CA TYR A 72 -6.35 -5.52 -0.58
C TYR A 72 -4.95 -4.97 -0.83
N ILE A 73 -3.92 -5.75 -0.51
CA ILE A 73 -2.53 -5.40 -0.80
C ILE A 73 -2.30 -5.40 -2.31
N ARG A 74 -2.72 -6.47 -2.99
CA ARG A 74 -2.57 -6.57 -4.45
C ARG A 74 -3.26 -5.43 -5.19
N GLU A 75 -4.52 -5.12 -4.85
CA GLU A 75 -5.23 -3.99 -5.45
C GLU A 75 -4.48 -2.66 -5.29
N ALA A 76 -3.92 -2.41 -4.11
CA ALA A 76 -3.20 -1.17 -3.89
C ALA A 76 -1.85 -1.13 -4.61
N VAL A 77 -1.14 -2.26 -4.69
CA VAL A 77 0.09 -2.38 -5.49
C VAL A 77 -0.22 -2.14 -6.97
N ASP A 78 -1.29 -2.73 -7.51
CA ASP A 78 -1.72 -2.54 -8.90
C ASP A 78 -2.09 -1.08 -9.20
N LEU A 79 -2.63 -0.34 -8.23
CA LEU A 79 -2.92 1.09 -8.36
C LEU A 79 -1.67 1.98 -8.25
N LEU A 80 -0.67 1.57 -7.48
CA LEU A 80 0.56 2.33 -7.26
C LEU A 80 1.61 2.08 -8.33
N ALA A 81 1.69 0.87 -8.89
CA ALA A 81 2.71 0.49 -9.87
C ALA A 81 2.79 1.42 -11.09
N PRO A 82 1.67 1.90 -11.68
CA PRO A 82 1.73 2.87 -12.79
C PRO A 82 2.17 4.27 -12.36
N LEU A 83 2.08 4.60 -11.07
CA LEU A 83 2.38 5.92 -10.52
C LEU A 83 3.84 6.05 -10.07
N THR A 84 4.51 4.92 -9.82
CA THR A 84 5.95 4.91 -9.57
C THR A 84 6.71 5.14 -10.87
N PRO A 85 7.54 6.20 -10.97
CA PRO A 85 8.49 6.29 -12.07
C PRO A 85 9.37 5.05 -11.99
N THR A 86 9.28 4.20 -13.01
CA THR A 86 10.16 3.04 -13.16
C THR A 86 11.59 3.56 -13.06
N LEU A 87 12.37 3.00 -12.13
CA LEU A 87 13.80 3.22 -12.06
C LEU A 87 14.45 2.51 -13.26
N SER A 88 14.18 2.96 -14.48
CA SER A 88 15.00 2.68 -15.65
C SER A 88 16.22 3.58 -15.62
N ARG A 89 16.95 3.61 -14.49
CA ARG A 89 18.31 4.13 -14.48
C ARG A 89 19.19 2.94 -14.81
N PRO A 90 19.78 2.86 -16.02
CA PRO A 90 20.83 1.88 -16.25
C PRO A 90 21.90 2.12 -15.19
N TRP A 91 22.19 1.10 -14.39
CA TRP A 91 23.32 1.11 -13.49
C TRP A 91 24.58 1.04 -14.36
N THR A 92 25.04 2.19 -14.86
CA THR A 92 26.30 2.28 -15.58
C THR A 92 27.41 2.13 -14.56
N ARG A 93 28.13 1.00 -14.59
CA ARG A 93 29.38 0.83 -13.84
C ARG A 93 30.33 1.97 -14.22
N PRO A 94 30.92 2.70 -13.26
CA PRO A 94 31.98 3.64 -13.59
C PRO A 94 33.14 2.85 -14.20
N ALA A 95 33.44 3.11 -15.47
CA ALA A 95 34.61 2.57 -16.14
C ALA A 95 35.84 3.11 -15.42
N GLY A 96 36.56 2.23 -14.71
CA GLY A 96 37.82 2.56 -14.09
C GLY A 96 38.82 3.01 -15.16
N ARG A 97 39.18 4.29 -15.12
CA ARG A 97 40.38 4.80 -15.80
C ARG A 97 41.59 4.18 -15.11
N ARG A 98 42.28 3.28 -15.81
CA ARG A 98 43.67 2.92 -15.52
C ARG A 98 44.53 3.82 -16.39
N THR A 99 45.16 4.79 -15.75
CA THR A 99 46.42 5.40 -16.20
C THR A 99 47.57 4.48 -15.84
#